data_AF-A0A3N4YWR3-F1
#
_entry.id   AF-A0A3N4YWR3-F1
#
_cell.length_a   1.000
_cell.length_b   1.000
_cell.length_c   1.000
_cell.angle_alpha   90.00
_cell.angle_beta   90.00
_cell.angle_gamma   90.00
#
_symmetry.space_group_name_H-M   'P 1'
#
loop_
_entity.id
_entity.type
_entity.pdbx_description
1 polymer ?
#
loop_
_entity_poly.entity_id
_entity_poly.type
_entity_poly.pdbx_seq_one_letter_code
_entity_poly.pdbx_strand_id
1 'polypeptide(L)'
;MTGWEYLLALAVSLASMVVMDRRWRLVLWRRPRRAAGALLAGVAFFLLWDLTAIALGFFERGESAAMTGIELLPELPLEELFFITFLCYLTLVLHALALRLLPAAPVRQGARR
;
A
#
# COMPACT_ATOMS: atom_id res chain seq x y z
N MET A 1 3.24 18.43 -14.01
CA MET A 1 2.12 17.54 -13.66
C MET A 1 1.40 18.23 -12.52
N THR A 2 0.09 18.46 -12.66
CA THR A 2 -0.70 19.07 -11.57
C THR A 2 -0.96 18.02 -10.48
N GLY A 3 -1.11 18.41 -9.21
CA GLY A 3 -1.36 17.43 -8.14
C GLY A 3 -2.61 16.58 -8.35
N TRP A 4 -3.60 17.12 -9.09
CA TRP A 4 -4.81 16.40 -9.45
C TRP A 4 -4.56 15.22 -10.40
N GLU A 5 -3.60 15.35 -11.33
CA GLU A 5 -3.20 14.26 -12.21
C GLU A 5 -2.56 13.12 -11.42
N TYR A 6 -1.72 13.47 -10.43
CA TYR A 6 -1.08 12.47 -9.57
C TYR A 6 -2.11 11.75 -8.69
N LEU A 7 -2.99 12.48 -8.01
CA LEU A 7 -4.05 11.89 -7.20
C LEU A 7 -4.96 10.99 -8.05
N LEU A 8 -5.30 11.42 -9.27
CA LEU A 8 -6.12 10.62 -10.19
C LEU A 8 -5.38 9.34 -10.64
N ALA A 9 -4.08 9.44 -10.95
CA ALA A 9 -3.27 8.27 -11.28
C ALA A 9 -3.21 7.27 -10.10
N LEU A 10 -3.04 7.76 -8.87
CA LEU A 10 -3.07 6.93 -7.66
C LEU A 10 -4.44 6.28 -7.45
N ALA A 11 -5.53 7.05 -7.58
CA ALA A 11 -6.89 6.56 -7.42
C ALA A 11 -7.22 5.47 -8.46
N VAL A 12 -6.85 5.68 -9.73
CA VAL A 12 -7.02 4.69 -10.81
C VAL A 12 -6.19 3.43 -10.54
N SER A 13 -4.94 3.59 -10.08
CA SER A 13 -4.07 2.45 -9.73
C SER A 13 -4.62 1.65 -8.56
N LEU A 14 -5.09 2.33 -7.50
CA LEU A 14 -5.71 1.70 -6.35
C LEU A 14 -7.01 0.99 -6.71
N ALA A 15 -7.86 1.63 -7.52
CA ALA A 15 -9.09 1.01 -8.04
C ALA A 15 -8.79 -0.24 -8.88
N SER A 16 -7.73 -0.20 -9.69
CA SER A 16 -7.27 -1.35 -10.47
C SER A 16 -6.88 -2.52 -9.58
N MET A 17 -6.19 -2.26 -8.46
CA MET A 17 -5.88 -3.29 -7.45
C MET A 17 -7.15 -3.86 -6.80
N VAL A 18 -8.15 -3.03 -6.50
CA VAL A 18 -9.45 -3.48 -5.97
C VAL A 18 -10.17 -4.40 -6.95
N VAL A 19 -10.25 -4.01 -8.23
CA VAL A 19 -10.87 -4.83 -9.28
C VAL A 19 -10.14 -6.17 -9.43
N MET A 20 -8.82 -6.14 -9.39
CA MET A 20 -7.97 -7.33 -9.52
C MET A 20 -8.15 -8.30 -8.35
N ASP A 21 -8.10 -7.77 -7.12
CA ASP A 21 -8.34 -8.57 -5.91
C ASP A 21 -9.75 -9.16 -5.91
N ARG A 22 -10.77 -8.39 -6.32
CA ARG A 22 -12.14 -8.90 -6.45
C ARG A 22 -12.23 -10.02 -7.50
N ARG A 23 -11.63 -9.84 -8.67
CA ARG A 23 -11.69 -10.79 -9.80
C ARG A 23 -11.09 -12.14 -9.42
N TRP A 24 -9.94 -12.15 -8.74
CA TRP A 24 -9.23 -13.39 -8.41
C TRP A 24 -9.35 -13.80 -6.94
N ARG A 25 -10.04 -13.02 -6.10
CA ARG A 25 -10.22 -13.23 -4.66
C ARG A 25 -8.89 -13.49 -3.97
N LEU A 26 -7.96 -12.55 -4.08
CA LEU A 26 -6.56 -12.72 -3.66
C LEU A 26 -6.39 -12.49 -2.16
N VAL A 27 -6.84 -11.33 -1.67
CA VAL A 27 -6.53 -10.77 -0.36
C VAL A 27 -7.82 -10.46 0.42
N LEU A 28 -8.46 -9.30 0.18
CA LEU A 28 -9.64 -8.82 0.91
C LEU A 28 -10.86 -9.69 0.61
N TRP A 29 -11.04 -10.13 -0.64
CA TRP A 29 -12.17 -10.98 -1.05
C TRP A 29 -11.99 -12.46 -0.67
N ARG A 30 -10.81 -12.84 -0.17
CA ARG A 30 -10.52 -14.19 0.36
C ARG A 30 -10.66 -14.26 1.87
N ARG A 31 -10.08 -13.29 2.59
CA ARG A 31 -10.08 -13.22 4.06
C ARG A 31 -10.16 -11.77 4.55
N PRO A 32 -11.35 -11.13 4.49
CA PRO A 32 -11.48 -9.68 4.65
C PRO A 32 -10.95 -9.17 6.00
N ARG A 33 -11.23 -9.88 7.10
CA ARG A 33 -10.81 -9.43 8.45
C ARG A 33 -9.28 -9.42 8.61
N ARG A 34 -8.60 -10.48 8.14
CA ARG A 34 -7.14 -10.59 8.25
C ARG A 34 -6.43 -9.66 7.27
N ALA A 35 -6.96 -9.59 6.04
CA ALA A 35 -6.46 -8.70 5.01
C ALA A 35 -6.59 -7.22 5.41
N ALA A 36 -7.75 -6.82 5.93
CA ALA A 36 -7.97 -5.48 6.44
C ALA A 36 -7.04 -5.18 7.63
N GLY A 37 -6.89 -6.12 8.56
CA GLY A 37 -5.94 -5.97 9.67
C GLY A 37 -4.49 -5.77 9.21
N ALA A 38 -4.03 -6.56 8.23
CA ALA A 38 -2.69 -6.42 7.66
C ALA A 38 -2.50 -5.10 6.90
N LEU A 39 -3.50 -4.71 6.10
CA LEU A 39 -3.49 -3.44 5.37
C LEU A 39 -3.45 -2.25 6.33
N LEU A 40 -4.34 -2.23 7.34
CA LEU A 40 -4.38 -1.17 8.35
C LEU A 40 -3.08 -1.10 9.15
N ALA A 41 -2.51 -2.24 9.54
CA ALA A 41 -1.23 -2.28 10.25
C ALA A 41 -0.08 -1.71 9.39
N GLY A 42 -0.02 -2.08 8.11
CA GLY A 42 0.99 -1.55 7.18
C GLY A 42 0.84 -0.05 6.98
N VAL A 43 -0.38 0.42 6.70
CA VAL A 43 -0.66 1.84 6.51
C VAL A 43 -0.33 2.64 7.77
N ALA A 44 -0.75 2.16 8.95
CA ALA A 44 -0.45 2.83 10.22
C ALA A 44 1.06 2.88 10.51
N PHE A 45 1.80 1.81 10.21
CA PHE A 45 3.24 1.78 10.38
C PHE A 45 3.96 2.80 9.49
N PHE A 46 3.63 2.82 8.20
CA PHE A 46 4.25 3.78 7.27
C PHE A 46 3.84 5.23 7.56
N LEU A 47 2.60 5.48 7.95
CA LEU A 47 2.18 6.82 8.38
C LEU A 47 2.93 7.26 9.64
N LEU A 48 3.08 6.38 10.64
CA LEU A 48 3.86 6.71 11.84
C LEU A 48 5.33 6.99 11.49
N TRP A 49 5.88 6.24 10.54
CA TRP A 49 7.22 6.46 10.01
C TRP A 49 7.33 7.82 9.32
N ASP A 50 6.40 8.18 8.45
CA ASP A 50 6.36 9.48 7.77
C ASP A 50 6.26 10.63 8.77
N LEU A 51 5.32 10.54 9.71
CA LEU A 51 5.17 11.55 10.76
C LEU A 51 6.43 11.69 11.61
N THR A 52 7.15 10.61 11.85
CA THR A 52 8.43 10.65 12.56
C THR A 52 9.50 11.35 11.72
N ALA A 53 9.57 11.06 10.42
CA ALA A 53 10.52 11.71 9.52
C ALA A 53 10.23 13.22 9.34
N ILE A 54 8.95 13.59 9.25
CA ILE A 54 8.46 14.97 9.26
C ILE A 54 8.88 15.67 10.57
N ALA A 55 8.60 15.06 11.72
CA ALA A 55 8.94 15.63 13.02
C ALA A 55 10.46 15.82 13.23
N LEU A 56 11.28 15.00 12.58
CA LEU A 56 12.75 15.12 12.58
C LEU A 56 13.28 16.12 11.56
N GLY A 57 12.40 16.75 10.75
CA GLY A 57 12.78 17.72 9.73
C GLY A 57 13.47 17.08 8.51
N PHE A 58 13.33 15.77 8.30
CA PHE A 58 13.87 15.12 7.09
C PHE A 58 13.14 15.54 5.82
N PHE A 59 11.87 15.96 5.95
CA PHE A 59 11.07 16.52 4.87
C PHE A 59 11.22 18.05 4.86
N GLU A 60 12.37 18.55 4.42
CA GLU A 60 12.46 19.97 4.08
C GLU A 60 11.51 20.26 2.91
N ARG A 61 10.61 21.24 3.08
CA ARG A 61 9.68 21.76 2.05
C ARG A 61 10.33 21.78 0.67
N GLY A 62 10.08 20.73 -0.11
CA GLY A 62 9.99 20.89 -1.54
C GLY A 62 8.69 21.64 -1.75
N GLU A 63 8.74 22.96 -1.93
CA GLU A 63 7.66 23.71 -2.58
C GLU A 63 7.52 23.16 -4.02
N SER A 64 6.98 21.95 -4.10
CA SER A 64 6.79 21.20 -5.32
C SER A 64 5.45 21.65 -5.85
N ALA A 65 5.48 22.41 -6.95
CA ALA A 65 4.32 22.87 -7.71
C ALA A 65 3.40 21.73 -8.23
N ALA A 66 3.71 20.47 -7.89
CA ALA A 66 2.95 19.28 -8.22
C ALA A 66 2.05 18.77 -7.09
N MET A 67 1.95 19.44 -5.94
CA MET A 67 1.04 19.04 -4.86
C MET A 67 -0.31 19.78 -4.98
N THR A 68 -1.43 19.10 -4.75
CA THR A 68 -2.77 19.74 -4.85
C THR A 68 -2.99 20.87 -3.84
N GLY A 69 -2.14 20.95 -2.80
CA GLY A 69 -2.28 21.86 -1.68
C GLY A 69 -3.26 21.37 -0.60
N ILE A 70 -3.78 20.14 -0.71
CA ILE A 70 -4.63 19.53 0.31
C ILE A 70 -3.75 18.74 1.28
N GLU A 71 -3.53 19.33 2.45
CA GLU A 71 -2.80 18.71 3.55
C GLU A 71 -3.77 18.08 4.57
N LEU A 72 -3.54 16.81 4.91
CA LEU A 72 -4.25 16.09 5.97
C LEU A 72 -3.76 16.50 7.37
N LEU A 73 -2.45 16.68 7.50
CA LEU A 73 -1.72 17.19 8.66
C LEU A 73 -0.67 18.19 8.16
N PRO A 74 -0.07 19.04 9.03
CA PRO A 74 1.05 19.88 8.62
C PRO A 74 2.10 19.02 7.92
N GLU A 75 2.42 19.34 6.67
CA GLU A 75 3.43 18.65 5.85
C GLU A 75 3.05 17.21 5.40
N LEU A 76 1.78 16.79 5.59
CA LEU A 76 1.27 15.48 5.15
C LEU A 76 0.18 15.64 4.07
N PRO A 77 0.52 15.65 2.77
CA PRO A 77 -0.45 15.71 1.67
C PRO A 77 -1.42 14.52 1.64
N LEU A 78 -2.63 14.77 1.11
CA LEU A 78 -3.62 13.72 0.89
C LEU A 78 -3.10 12.59 -0.02
N GLU A 79 -2.32 12.95 -1.03
CA GLU A 79 -1.75 12.04 -2.01
C GLU A 79 -0.85 10.97 -1.37
N GLU A 80 -0.15 11.29 -0.28
CA GLU A 80 0.68 10.33 0.45
C GLU A 80 -0.15 9.23 1.11
N LEU A 81 -1.31 9.56 1.68
CA LEU A 81 -2.21 8.55 2.23
C LEU A 81 -2.68 7.58 1.14
N PHE A 82 -3.02 8.08 -0.04
CA PHE A 82 -3.38 7.25 -1.19
C PHE A 82 -2.19 6.40 -1.65
N PHE A 83 -0.99 6.97 -1.71
CA PHE A 83 0.23 6.27 -2.09
C PHE A 83 0.59 5.15 -1.11
N ILE A 84 0.60 5.41 0.20
CA ILE A 84 0.89 4.40 1.23
C ILE A 84 -0.15 3.29 1.21
N THR A 85 -1.43 3.65 1.08
CA THR A 85 -2.52 2.67 0.96
C THR A 85 -2.34 1.81 -0.29
N PHE A 86 -2.03 2.42 -1.43
CA PHE A 86 -1.73 1.73 -2.67
C PHE A 86 -0.52 0.81 -2.52
N LEU A 87 0.58 1.30 -1.95
CA LEU A 87 1.81 0.54 -1.73
C LEU A 87 1.54 -0.71 -0.88
N CYS A 88 0.92 -0.53 0.29
CA CYS A 88 0.58 -1.65 1.17
C CYS A 88 -0.34 -2.66 0.46
N TYR A 89 -1.34 -2.17 -0.26
CA TYR A 89 -2.31 -3.04 -0.92
C TYR A 89 -1.69 -3.79 -2.12
N LEU A 90 -0.87 -3.10 -2.91
CA LEU A 90 -0.07 -3.69 -3.99
C LEU A 90 0.80 -4.83 -3.46
N THR A 91 1.51 -4.62 -2.35
CA THR A 91 2.34 -5.66 -1.73
C THR A 91 1.52 -6.89 -1.36
N LEU A 92 0.33 -6.70 -0.76
CA LEU A 92 -0.55 -7.82 -0.40
C LEU A 92 -1.05 -8.58 -1.64
N VAL A 93 -1.44 -7.86 -2.69
CA VAL A 93 -1.92 -8.45 -3.96
C VAL A 93 -0.78 -9.24 -4.63
N LEU A 94 0.41 -8.66 -4.73
CA LEU A 94 1.59 -9.32 -5.30
C LEU A 94 1.99 -10.56 -4.48
N HIS A 95 1.97 -10.48 -3.15
CA HIS A 95 2.25 -11.61 -2.29
C HIS A 95 1.25 -12.75 -2.50
N ALA A 96 -0.05 -12.44 -2.55
CA ALA A 96 -1.08 -13.44 -2.82
C ALA A 96 -0.98 -14.04 -4.22
N LEU A 97 -0.55 -13.25 -5.22
CA LEU A 97 -0.29 -13.73 -6.57
C LEU A 97 0.94 -14.65 -6.60
N ALA A 98 2.03 -14.27 -5.94
CA ALA A 98 3.24 -15.08 -5.83
C ALA A 98 2.96 -16.44 -5.18
N LEU A 99 2.19 -16.48 -4.08
CA LEU A 99 1.78 -17.74 -3.44
C LEU A 99 0.91 -18.64 -4.32
N ARG A 100 0.26 -18.09 -5.36
CA ARG A 100 -0.54 -18.88 -6.31
C ARG A 100 0.27 -19.37 -7.50
N LEU A 101 1.22 -18.56 -7.98
CA LEU A 101 1.99 -18.85 -9.19
C LEU A 101 3.25 -19.66 -8.89
N LEU A 102 3.84 -19.49 -7.72
CA LEU A 102 5.05 -20.20 -7.35
C LEU A 102 4.70 -21.64 -6.92
N PRO A 103 5.37 -22.66 -7.47
CA PRO A 103 5.23 -24.02 -6.99
C PRO A 103 5.55 -24.07 -5.50
N ALA A 104 4.77 -24.84 -4.74
CA ALA A 104 5.16 -25.15 -3.37
C ALA A 104 6.53 -25.82 -3.41
N ALA A 105 7.53 -25.21 -2.79
CA ALA A 105 8.81 -25.87 -2.60
C ALA A 105 8.54 -27.20 -1.91
N PRO A 106 9.06 -28.34 -2.42
CA PRO A 106 8.82 -29.62 -1.79
C PRO A 106 9.30 -29.54 -0.34
N VAL A 107 8.34 -29.57 0.60
CA VAL A 107 8.65 -29.72 2.01
C VAL A 107 9.34 -31.07 2.12
N ARG A 108 10.66 -31.03 2.32
CA ARG A 108 11.47 -32.22 2.52
C ARG A 108 11.03 -32.78 3.87
N GLN A 109 10.05 -33.69 3.85
CA GLN A 109 9.65 -34.45 5.03
C GLN A 109 10.85 -35.32 5.39
N GLY A 110 11.70 -34.79 6.29
CA GLY A 110 12.81 -35.52 6.86
C GLY A 110 12.27 -36.78 7.51
N ALA A 111 12.76 -37.91 7.02
CA ALA A 111 12.49 -39.24 7.53
C ALA A 111 12.59 -39.27 9.07
N ARG A 112 11.45 -39.37 9.74
CA ARG A 112 11.40 -39.98 11.07
C ARG A 112 11.43 -41.49 10.86
N ARG A 113 12.62 -42.07 10.95
CA ARG A 113 12.84 -43.48 11.27
C ARG A 113 13.63 -43.54 12.56
#